data_AF-A0A3D3HVF4-F1
#
_entry.id   AF-A0A3D3HVF4-F1
#
_cell.length_a   1.000
_cell.length_b   1.000
_cell.length_c   1.000
_cell.angle_alpha   90.00
_cell.angle_beta   90.00
_cell.angle_gamma   90.00
#
_symmetry.space_group_name_H-M   'P 1'
#
loop_
_entity.id
_entity.type
_entity.pdbx_description
1 polymer ?
#
loop_
_entity_poly.entity_id
_entity_poly.type
_entity_poly.pdbx_seq_one_letter_code
_entity_poly.pdbx_strand_id
1 'polypeptide(L)'
;MGILSELDSLLEKIPLWKKLKSVPDEVEALKQRIAALEAKINSKLGDKCPKCGEMTYSLDRTEPDPIFGDMGLNRDCYKCSSCEYETFKQQ
;
A
#
# COMPACT_ATOMS: atom_id res chain seq x y z
N MET A 1 -17.46 -49.27 -3.40
CA MET A 1 -17.25 -48.15 -4.33
C MET A 1 -18.45 -47.24 -4.19
N GLY A 2 -18.29 -46.11 -3.50
CA GLY A 2 -19.42 -45.29 -3.05
C GLY A 2 -19.84 -44.29 -4.11
N ILE A 3 -21.14 -44.03 -4.19
CA ILE A 3 -21.77 -43.01 -5.04
C ILE A 3 -21.08 -41.63 -5.00
N LEU A 4 -20.46 -41.27 -3.87
CA LEU A 4 -19.71 -40.03 -3.70
C LEU A 4 -18.42 -39.99 -4.55
N SER A 5 -17.68 -41.10 -4.62
CA SER A 5 -16.46 -41.19 -5.44
C SER A 5 -16.76 -41.16 -6.95
N GLU A 6 -17.93 -41.65 -7.35
CA GLU A 6 -18.38 -41.60 -8.75
C GLU A 6 -18.78 -40.17 -9.15
N LEU A 7 -19.43 -39.43 -8.25
CA LEU A 7 -19.74 -38.01 -8.42
C LEU A 7 -18.48 -37.15 -8.58
N ASP A 8 -17.45 -37.36 -7.75
CA ASP A 8 -16.17 -36.65 -7.90
C ASP A 8 -15.52 -36.91 -9.26
N SER A 9 -15.54 -38.16 -9.72
CA SER A 9 -14.97 -38.53 -11.03
C SER A 9 -15.71 -37.89 -12.23
N LEU A 10 -17.01 -37.62 -12.08
CA LEU A 10 -17.82 -36.93 -13.08
C LEU A 10 -17.59 -35.43 -13.04
N LEU A 11 -17.46 -34.84 -11.85
CA LEU A 11 -17.18 -33.43 -11.67
C LEU A 11 -15.79 -33.06 -12.20
N GLU A 12 -14.78 -33.92 -12.05
CA GLU A 12 -13.43 -33.70 -12.59
C GLU A 12 -13.35 -33.66 -14.12
N LYS A 13 -14.32 -34.23 -14.83
CA LYS A 13 -14.41 -34.13 -16.30
C LYS A 13 -14.90 -32.76 -16.75
N ILE A 14 -15.50 -31.97 -15.86
CA ILE A 14 -15.97 -30.62 -16.17
C ILE A 14 -14.80 -29.64 -15.93
N PRO A 15 -14.30 -28.94 -16.96
CA PRO A 15 -13.15 -28.03 -16.82
C PRO A 15 -13.40 -26.88 -15.84
N LEU A 16 -14.66 -26.55 -15.58
CA LEU A 16 -15.06 -25.57 -14.56
C LEU A 16 -14.75 -26.04 -13.13
N TRP A 17 -14.93 -27.34 -12.82
CA TRP A 17 -14.71 -27.87 -11.47
C TRP A 17 -13.24 -27.85 -11.08
N LYS A 18 -12.35 -28.08 -12.06
CA LYS A 18 -10.90 -27.93 -11.86
C LYS A 18 -10.50 -26.50 -11.51
N LYS A 19 -11.14 -25.51 -12.14
CA LYS A 19 -10.93 -24.09 -11.79
C LYS A 19 -11.49 -23.77 -10.40
N LEU A 20 -12.69 -24.24 -10.08
CA LEU A 20 -13.28 -24.06 -8.75
C LEU A 20 -12.43 -24.67 -7.63
N LYS A 21 -11.76 -25.80 -7.89
CA LYS A 21 -10.82 -26.41 -6.93
C LYS A 21 -9.56 -25.56 -6.71
N SER A 22 -9.10 -24.75 -7.67
CA SER A 22 -7.91 -23.87 -7.50
C SER A 22 -8.22 -22.52 -6.87
N VAL A 23 -9.47 -22.08 -6.91
CA VAL A 23 -9.90 -20.78 -6.34
C VAL A 23 -9.55 -20.63 -4.86
N PRO A 24 -9.75 -21.62 -3.97
CA PRO A 24 -9.35 -21.51 -2.56
C PRO A 24 -7.86 -21.17 -2.39
N ASP A 25 -6.97 -21.87 -3.11
CA ASP A 25 -5.52 -21.65 -3.06
C ASP A 25 -5.16 -20.24 -3.55
N GLU A 26 -5.79 -19.80 -4.65
CA GLU A 26 -5.62 -18.45 -5.18
C GLU A 26 -6.09 -17.39 -4.18
N VAL A 27 -7.21 -17.61 -3.50
CA VAL A 27 -7.76 -16.71 -2.48
C VAL A 27 -6.82 -16.61 -1.28
N GLU A 28 -6.26 -17.72 -0.80
CA GLU A 28 -5.28 -17.70 0.29
C GLU A 28 -4.00 -16.95 -0.10
N ALA A 29 -3.47 -17.20 -1.31
CA ALA A 29 -2.30 -16.49 -1.82
C ALA A 29 -2.55 -14.98 -1.95
N LEU A 30 -3.75 -14.57 -2.40
CA LEU A 30 -4.14 -13.17 -2.48
C LEU A 30 -4.27 -12.52 -1.10
N LYS A 31 -4.90 -13.21 -0.13
CA LYS A 31 -5.00 -12.73 1.25
C LYS A 31 -3.62 -12.48 1.87
N GLN A 32 -2.67 -13.39 1.66
CA GLN A 32 -1.29 -13.21 2.14
C GLN A 32 -0.60 -12.01 1.50
N ARG A 33 -0.78 -11.80 0.19
CA ARG A 33 -0.24 -10.63 -0.51
C ARG A 33 -0.83 -9.33 0.01
N ILE A 34 -2.14 -9.29 0.25
CA ILE A 34 -2.82 -8.11 0.81
C ILE A 34 -2.26 -7.81 2.21
N ALA A 35 -2.19 -8.80 3.11
CA ALA A 35 -1.65 -8.60 4.45
C ALA A 35 -0.20 -8.07 4.43
N ALA A 36 0.65 -8.56 3.52
CA ALA A 36 2.01 -8.07 3.36
C ALA A 36 2.08 -6.62 2.82
N LEU A 37 1.16 -6.23 1.93
CA LEU A 37 1.07 -4.86 1.42
C LEU A 37 0.51 -3.90 2.48
N GLU A 38 -0.52 -4.30 3.20
CA GLU A 38 -1.10 -3.53 4.30
C GLU A 38 -0.07 -3.30 5.42
N ALA A 39 0.73 -4.31 5.77
CA ALA A 39 1.83 -4.15 6.72
C ALA A 39 2.84 -3.10 6.26
N LYS A 40 3.19 -3.07 4.96
CA LYS A 40 4.10 -2.07 4.40
C LYS A 40 3.52 -0.66 4.45
N ILE A 41 2.23 -0.51 4.15
CA ILE A 41 1.54 0.80 4.18
C ILE A 41 1.44 1.30 5.63
N ASN A 42 0.99 0.45 6.55
CA ASN A 42 0.82 0.81 7.97
C ASN A 42 2.16 1.08 8.67
N SER A 43 3.27 0.51 8.19
CA SER A 43 4.59 0.72 8.78
C SER A 43 5.24 2.07 8.42
N LYS A 44 4.83 2.70 7.32
CA LYS A 44 5.42 3.96 6.85
C LYS A 44 4.56 5.14 7.31
N LEU A 45 4.97 5.73 8.43
CA LEU A 45 4.42 6.98 8.95
C LEU A 45 4.88 8.14 8.03
N GLY A 46 4.09 8.44 7.00
CA GLY A 46 4.37 9.56 6.11
C GLY A 46 3.35 9.68 4.98
N ASP A 47 3.22 10.88 4.45
CA ASP A 47 2.47 11.16 3.23
C ASP A 47 3.19 10.57 2.00
N LYS A 48 2.46 10.47 0.90
CA LYS A 48 3.02 10.07 -0.39
C LYS A 48 3.91 11.18 -0.94
N CYS A 49 5.18 10.88 -1.19
CA CYS A 49 6.09 11.81 -1.85
C CYS A 49 5.64 12.06 -3.30
N PRO A 50 5.53 13.32 -3.75
CA PRO A 50 5.12 13.64 -5.12
C PRO A 50 6.17 13.27 -6.17
N LYS A 51 7.44 13.06 -5.77
CA LYS A 51 8.54 12.73 -6.69
C LYS A 51 8.74 11.23 -6.87
N CYS A 52 8.93 10.48 -5.78
CA CYS A 52 9.22 9.04 -5.85
C CYS A 52 8.00 8.14 -5.58
N GLY A 53 6.89 8.70 -5.09
CA GLY A 53 5.67 7.95 -4.79
C GLY A 53 5.72 7.12 -3.51
N GLU A 54 6.80 7.19 -2.73
CA GLU A 54 6.92 6.49 -1.45
C GLU A 54 6.26 7.22 -0.28
N MET A 55 5.71 6.48 0.68
CA MET A 55 5.00 6.99 1.86
C MET A 55 5.94 7.45 2.98
N THR A 56 7.03 8.12 2.64
CA THR A 56 8.08 8.55 3.59
C THR A 56 8.23 10.07 3.62
N TYR A 57 7.23 10.79 3.14
CA TYR A 57 7.19 12.24 3.13
C TYR A 57 6.61 12.75 4.44
N SER A 58 7.40 13.48 5.22
CA SER A 58 6.99 13.94 6.55
C SER A 58 7.45 15.38 6.79
N LEU A 59 6.80 16.05 7.75
CA LEU A 59 7.21 17.38 8.18
C LEU A 59 8.55 17.26 8.92
N ASP A 60 9.56 17.96 8.41
CA ASP A 60 10.92 17.96 8.95
C ASP A 60 11.07 19.09 9.97
N ARG A 61 10.67 20.31 9.59
CA ARG A 61 10.79 21.51 10.43
C ARG A 61 9.83 22.61 10.01
N THR A 62 9.46 23.47 10.96
CA THR A 62 8.75 24.73 10.70
C THR A 62 9.71 25.88 10.93
N GLU A 63 9.86 26.74 9.93
CA GLU A 63 10.77 27.91 9.98
C GLU A 63 9.99 29.19 9.64
N PRO A 64 10.42 30.37 10.11
CA PRO A 64 9.86 31.62 9.63
C PRO A 64 10.14 31.80 8.13
N ASP A 65 9.18 32.35 7.40
CA ASP A 65 9.34 32.63 5.97
C ASP A 65 10.44 33.70 5.76
N PRO A 66 11.35 33.54 4.78
CA PRO A 66 12.45 34.48 4.59
C PRO A 66 12.02 35.86 4.11
N ILE A 67 10.80 36.01 3.57
CA ILE A 67 10.27 37.28 3.05
C ILE A 67 9.26 37.88 4.02
N PHE A 68 8.40 37.04 4.61
CA PHE A 68 7.30 37.49 5.48
C PHE A 68 7.39 37.00 6.93
N GLY A 69 8.53 36.43 7.34
CA GLY A 69 8.75 35.95 8.70
C GLY A 69 8.62 37.05 9.76
N ASP A 70 9.04 38.28 9.42
CA ASP A 70 8.88 39.45 10.29
C ASP A 70 7.40 39.86 10.47
N MET A 71 6.51 39.42 9.58
CA MET A 71 5.05 39.58 9.70
C MET A 71 4.38 38.38 10.40
N GLY A 72 5.17 37.44 10.94
CA GLY A 72 4.69 36.26 11.65
C GLY A 72 4.33 35.08 10.75
N LEU A 73 4.70 35.11 9.46
CA LEU A 73 4.42 34.03 8.53
C LEU A 73 5.44 32.89 8.70
N ASN A 74 4.96 31.66 8.88
CA ASN A 74 5.79 30.46 9.00
C ASN A 74 5.64 29.58 7.76
N ARG A 75 6.67 28.80 7.46
CA ARG A 75 6.66 27.76 6.44
C ARG A 75 7.00 26.41 7.06
N ASP A 76 6.20 25.42 6.71
CA ASP A 76 6.44 24.03 7.04
C ASP A 76 7.27 23.39 5.93
N CYS A 77 8.49 22.98 6.27
CA CYS A 77 9.39 22.23 5.41
C CYS A 77 9.13 20.73 5.56
N TYR A 78 8.81 20.09 4.46
CA TYR A 78 8.59 18.65 4.36
C TYR A 78 9.73 17.99 3.61
N LYS A 79 10.16 16.83 4.09
CA LYS A 79 11.25 16.06 3.50
C LYS A 79 10.86 14.60 3.32
N CYS A 80 11.24 14.03 2.16
CA CYS A 80 11.14 12.60 1.90
C CYS A 80 12.46 11.90 2.28
N SER A 81 12.41 10.89 3.14
CA SER A 81 13.61 10.14 3.54
C SER A 81 14.14 9.19 2.44
N SER A 82 13.31 8.84 1.45
CA SER A 82 13.71 7.90 0.39
C SER A 82 14.44 8.54 -0.79
N CYS A 83 14.10 9.80 -1.13
CA CYS A 83 14.66 10.48 -2.31
C CYS A 83 15.20 11.89 -2.01
N GLU A 84 15.23 12.26 -0.73
CA GLU A 84 15.71 13.55 -0.22
C GLU A 84 15.02 14.77 -0.86
N TYR A 85 13.81 14.56 -1.38
CA TYR A 85 13.02 15.65 -1.95
C TYR A 85 12.44 16.52 -0.83
N GLU A 86 12.70 17.82 -0.93
CA GLU A 86 12.27 18.84 0.02
C GLU A 86 11.28 19.80 -0.64
N THR A 87 10.17 20.09 0.04
CA THR A 87 9.28 21.20 -0.34
C THR A 87 8.83 21.96 0.89
N PHE A 88 8.28 23.14 0.69
CA PHE A 88 7.73 23.95 1.76
C PHE A 88 6.28 24.34 1.45
N LYS A 89 5.47 24.47 2.50
CA LYS A 89 4.13 25.08 2.44
C LYS A 89 4.08 26.25 3.42
N GLN A 90 3.57 27.38 2.96
CA GLN A 90 3.32 28.54 3.81
C GLN A 90 2.03 28.30 4.61
N GLN A 91 2.03 28.65 5.90
CA GLN A 91 0.85 28.68 6.76
C GLN A 91 0.21 30.06 6.81
#